data_AF-G2PB92-F1
#
_entry.id   AF-G2PB92-F1
#
_cell.length_a   1.000
_cell.length_b   1.000
_cell.length_c   1.000
_cell.angle_alpha   90.00
_cell.angle_beta   90.00
_cell.angle_gamma   90.00
#
_symmetry.space_group_name_H-M   'P 1'
#
loop_
_entity.id
_entity.type
_entity.pdbx_description
1 polymer ?
#
loop_
_entity_poly.entity_id
_entity_poly.type
_entity_poly.pdbx_seq_one_letter_code
_entity_poly.pdbx_strand_id
1 'polypeptide(L)'
;MTGELWTPVISMVGVAVGGALTYLTQRATQRGADRAEEHRRAAALAEERRAEQIRTVLEFIRFALEAEGVAHARPPAWEVGDEWYRTARPAIDGLRIAENGVHLLCAPGLHTPTTAYARALNQAVWQEHGEASLAERLEPVKVKFLAVARRSLT
;
A
#
# COMPACT_ATOMS: atom_id res chain seq x y z
N MET A 1 14.94 -46.91 63.65
CA MET A 1 14.68 -45.52 63.25
C MET A 1 15.14 -45.26 61.81
N THR A 2 14.74 -46.08 60.83
CA THR A 2 15.21 -46.00 59.43
C THR A 2 14.10 -45.79 58.40
N GLY A 3 12.82 -45.79 58.83
CA GLY A 3 11.65 -45.61 57.97
C GLY A 3 11.15 -44.16 57.82
N GLU A 4 11.51 -43.26 58.74
CA GLU A 4 11.00 -41.87 58.78
C GLU A 4 11.81 -40.89 57.89
N LEU A 5 12.97 -41.31 57.37
CA LEU A 5 13.83 -40.48 56.52
C LEU A 5 13.56 -40.61 55.02
N TRP A 6 12.78 -41.61 54.59
CA TRP A 6 12.49 -41.86 53.18
C TRP A 6 11.23 -41.13 52.67
N THR A 7 10.27 -40.88 53.55
CA THR A 7 9.04 -40.14 53.23
C THR A 7 9.25 -38.67 52.85
N PRO A 8 10.18 -37.89 53.48
CA PRO A 8 10.45 -36.52 53.06
C PRO A 8 11.11 -36.44 51.68
N VAL A 9 11.98 -37.42 51.36
CA VAL A 9 12.72 -37.49 50.09
C VAL A 9 11.77 -37.77 48.93
N ILE A 10 10.82 -38.69 49.11
CA ILE A 10 9.82 -39.01 48.08
C ILE A 10 8.92 -37.78 47.79
N SER A 11 8.54 -37.01 48.83
CA SER A 11 7.78 -35.77 48.66
C SER A 11 8.57 -34.65 47.95
N MET A 12 9.87 -34.49 48.22
CA MET A 12 10.72 -33.52 47.51
C MET A 12 10.87 -33.86 46.03
N VAL A 13 10.97 -35.15 45.69
CA VAL A 13 11.04 -35.60 44.29
C VAL A 13 9.74 -35.28 43.55
N GLY A 14 8.58 -35.48 44.19
CA GLY A 14 7.28 -35.12 43.60
C GLY A 14 7.14 -33.64 43.26
N VAL A 15 7.59 -32.75 44.17
CA VAL A 15 7.56 -31.29 43.95
C VAL A 15 8.56 -30.88 42.87
N ALA A 16 9.76 -31.45 42.85
CA ALA A 16 10.76 -31.16 41.82
C ALA A 16 10.27 -31.58 40.42
N VAL A 17 9.66 -32.77 40.31
CA VAL A 17 9.08 -33.26 39.05
C VAL A 17 7.88 -32.40 38.63
N GLY A 18 6.97 -32.08 39.55
CA GLY A 18 5.82 -31.21 39.27
C GLY A 18 6.23 -29.80 38.86
N GLY A 19 7.24 -29.23 39.51
CA GLY A 19 7.83 -27.92 39.18
C GLY A 19 8.52 -27.91 37.81
N ALA A 20 9.28 -28.97 37.49
CA ALA A 20 9.91 -29.13 36.18
C ALA A 20 8.87 -29.29 35.06
N LEU A 21 7.82 -30.09 35.28
CA LEU A 21 6.74 -30.28 34.31
C LEU A 21 5.95 -28.97 34.08
N THR A 22 5.68 -28.23 35.16
CA THR A 22 5.03 -26.91 35.11
C THR A 22 5.89 -25.90 34.36
N TYR A 23 7.20 -25.87 34.63
CA TYR A 23 8.13 -25.00 33.90
C TYR A 23 8.18 -25.33 32.41
N LEU A 24 8.23 -26.61 32.04
CA LEU A 24 8.26 -27.03 30.63
C LEU A 24 6.97 -26.68 29.89
N THR A 25 5.80 -26.89 30.51
CA THR A 25 4.51 -26.53 29.92
C THR A 25 4.33 -25.02 29.80
N GLN A 26 4.72 -24.25 30.81
CA GLN A 26 4.75 -22.78 30.74
C GLN A 26 5.68 -22.28 29.64
N ARG A 27 6.88 -22.84 29.52
CA ARG A 27 7.85 -22.47 28.47
C ARG A 27 7.36 -22.81 27.07
N ALA A 28 6.67 -23.94 26.90
CA ALA A 28 6.04 -24.31 25.63
C ALA A 28 4.89 -23.34 25.28
N THR A 29 4.09 -22.95 26.27
CA THR A 29 2.96 -22.03 26.11
C THR A 29 3.45 -20.61 25.79
N GLN A 30 4.49 -20.13 26.47
CA GLN A 30 5.13 -18.83 26.22
C GLN A 30 5.66 -18.74 24.78
N ARG A 31 6.40 -19.75 24.31
CA ARG A 31 6.88 -19.77 22.91
C ARG A 31 5.76 -19.86 21.88
N GLY A 32 4.61 -20.43 22.24
CA GLY A 32 3.41 -20.42 21.39
C GLY A 32 2.78 -19.03 21.32
N ALA A 33 2.67 -18.36 22.47
CA ALA A 33 2.17 -17.00 22.58
C ALA A 33 3.07 -15.99 21.84
N ASP A 34 4.40 -16.12 21.97
CA ASP A 34 5.37 -15.25 21.30
C ASP A 34 5.22 -15.33 19.78
N ARG A 35 5.13 -16.55 19.20
CA ARG A 35 4.92 -16.72 17.75
C ARG A 35 3.56 -16.18 17.30
N ALA A 36 2.50 -16.42 18.06
CA ALA A 36 1.18 -15.90 17.73
C ALA A 36 1.17 -14.37 17.73
N GLU A 37 1.90 -13.74 18.66
CA GLU A 37 2.06 -12.30 18.74
C GLU A 37 2.92 -11.74 17.60
N GLU A 38 4.02 -12.41 17.23
CA GLU A 38 4.81 -12.07 16.04
C GLU A 38 3.96 -12.12 14.75
N HIS A 39 3.16 -13.17 14.59
CA HIS A 39 2.24 -13.29 13.45
C HIS A 39 1.19 -12.18 13.44
N ARG A 40 0.62 -11.82 14.59
CA ARG A 40 -0.33 -10.70 14.71
C ARG A 40 0.30 -9.37 14.33
N ARG A 41 1.52 -9.11 14.80
CA ARG A 41 2.27 -7.88 14.46
C ARG A 41 2.59 -7.81 12.97
N ALA A 42 3.05 -8.92 12.39
CA ALA A 42 3.32 -9.00 10.95
C ALA A 42 2.04 -8.75 10.13
N ALA A 43 0.90 -9.33 10.54
CA ALA A 43 -0.38 -9.10 9.91
C ALA A 43 -0.85 -7.64 10.04
N ALA A 44 -0.68 -7.02 11.21
CA ALA A 44 -1.02 -5.62 11.43
C ALA A 44 -0.19 -4.70 10.52
N LEU A 45 1.12 -4.91 10.44
CA LEU A 45 2.02 -4.14 9.55
C LEU A 45 1.67 -4.35 8.07
N ALA A 46 1.28 -5.56 7.68
CA ALA A 46 0.84 -5.84 6.31
C ALA A 46 -0.45 -5.08 5.97
N GLU A 47 -1.42 -5.04 6.88
CA GLU A 47 -2.66 -4.29 6.68
C GLU A 47 -2.43 -2.77 6.64
N GLU A 48 -1.55 -2.24 7.50
CA GLU A 48 -1.18 -0.82 7.47
C GLU A 48 -0.54 -0.42 6.13
N ARG A 49 0.40 -1.23 5.62
CA ARG A 49 1.01 -1.02 4.31
C ARG A 49 -0.03 -1.09 3.19
N ARG A 50 -0.96 -2.04 3.27
CA ARG A 50 -2.05 -2.17 2.29
C ARG A 50 -2.96 -0.95 2.30
N ALA A 51 -3.36 -0.47 3.47
CA ALA A 51 -4.16 0.75 3.60
C ALA A 51 -3.43 1.98 3.05
N GLU A 52 -2.12 2.08 3.28
CA GLU A 52 -1.28 3.13 2.71
C GLU A 52 -1.22 3.06 1.19
N GLN A 53 -1.01 1.86 0.62
CA GLN A 53 -1.04 1.65 -0.84
C GLN A 53 -2.38 2.06 -1.46
N ILE A 54 -3.51 1.66 -0.84
CA ILE A 54 -4.84 2.04 -1.32
C ILE A 54 -4.98 3.57 -1.34
N ARG A 55 -4.57 4.25 -0.26
CA ARG A 55 -4.62 5.72 -0.17
C ARG A 55 -3.76 6.37 -1.25
N THR A 56 -2.54 5.89 -1.48
CA THR A 56 -1.65 6.40 -2.52
C THR A 56 -2.25 6.22 -3.92
N VAL A 57 -2.87 5.07 -4.21
CA VAL A 57 -3.54 4.82 -5.50
C VAL A 57 -4.75 5.74 -5.68
N LEU A 58 -5.56 5.95 -4.65
CA LEU A 58 -6.69 6.87 -4.70
C LEU A 58 -6.25 8.32 -4.89
N GLU A 59 -5.15 8.73 -4.27
CA GLU A 59 -4.57 10.05 -4.47
C GLU A 59 -4.09 10.25 -5.92
N PHE A 60 -3.43 9.25 -6.50
CA PHE A 60 -3.08 9.27 -7.92
C PHE A 60 -4.31 9.37 -8.81
N ILE A 61 -5.38 8.63 -8.52
CA ILE A 61 -6.64 8.70 -9.29
C ILE A 61 -7.25 10.10 -9.19
N ARG A 62 -7.26 10.72 -7.99
CA ARG A 62 -7.76 12.10 -7.81
C ARG A 62 -7.03 13.07 -8.72
N PHE A 63 -5.69 13.11 -8.65
CA PHE A 63 -4.90 14.01 -9.49
C PHE A 63 -4.99 13.68 -10.99
N ALA A 64 -5.17 12.40 -11.35
CA ALA A 64 -5.41 12.00 -12.72
C ALA A 64 -6.71 12.59 -13.28
N LEU A 65 -7.79 12.58 -12.47
CA LEU A 65 -9.07 13.17 -12.85
C LEU A 65 -9.01 14.71 -12.90
N GLU A 66 -8.27 15.35 -11.99
CA GLU A 66 -8.03 16.80 -12.05
C GLU A 66 -7.29 17.19 -13.34
N ALA A 67 -6.23 16.45 -13.70
CA ALA A 67 -5.51 16.64 -14.95
C ALA A 67 -6.40 16.39 -16.19
N GLU A 68 -7.25 15.36 -16.15
CA GLU A 68 -8.23 15.08 -17.22
C GLU A 68 -9.23 16.24 -17.37
N GLY A 69 -9.73 16.79 -16.27
CA GLY A 69 -10.63 17.95 -16.27
C GLY A 69 -9.97 19.20 -16.84
N VAL A 70 -8.73 19.48 -16.47
CA VAL A 70 -7.94 20.59 -17.03
C VAL A 70 -7.69 20.39 -18.53
N ALA A 71 -7.36 19.17 -18.96
CA ALA A 71 -7.16 18.86 -20.37
C ALA A 71 -8.45 19.07 -21.17
N HIS A 72 -9.61 18.75 -20.59
CA HIS A 72 -10.90 18.98 -21.22
C HIS A 72 -11.26 20.46 -21.32
N ALA A 73 -10.94 21.25 -20.29
CA ALA A 73 -11.17 22.68 -20.25
C ALA A 73 -10.12 23.51 -21.02
N ARG A 74 -9.23 22.86 -21.77
CA ARG A 74 -8.13 23.54 -22.46
C ARG A 74 -8.66 24.43 -23.59
N PRO A 75 -8.32 25.73 -23.60
CA PRO A 75 -8.65 26.61 -24.70
C PRO A 75 -7.81 26.28 -25.96
N PRO A 76 -8.30 26.58 -27.17
CA PRO A 76 -7.58 26.31 -28.42
C PRO A 76 -6.20 26.97 -28.48
N ALA A 77 -6.07 28.17 -27.92
CA ALA A 77 -4.82 28.89 -27.75
C ALA A 77 -4.65 29.29 -26.28
N TRP A 78 -3.42 29.24 -25.79
CA TRP A 78 -3.05 29.63 -24.44
C TRP A 78 -1.58 30.06 -24.38
N GLU A 79 -1.25 30.87 -23.40
CA GLU A 79 0.10 31.31 -23.09
C GLU A 79 0.48 30.98 -21.64
N VAL A 80 1.79 30.90 -21.39
CA VAL A 80 2.31 30.69 -20.03
C VAL A 80 1.92 31.90 -19.17
N GLY A 81 1.15 31.64 -18.12
CA GLY A 81 0.66 32.67 -17.20
C GLY A 81 -0.82 32.97 -17.36
N ASP A 82 -1.49 32.43 -18.39
CA ASP A 82 -2.95 32.51 -18.50
C ASP A 82 -3.66 31.81 -17.34
N GLU A 83 -4.93 32.14 -17.15
CA GLU A 83 -5.77 31.54 -16.11
C GLU A 83 -5.81 30.00 -16.23
N TRP A 84 -6.01 29.48 -17.44
CA TRP A 84 -5.97 28.04 -17.67
C TRP A 84 -4.59 27.45 -17.30
N TYR A 85 -3.48 28.10 -17.69
CA TYR A 85 -2.14 27.62 -17.36
C TYR A 85 -1.89 27.59 -15.84
N ARG A 86 -2.34 28.63 -15.12
CA ARG A 86 -2.22 28.72 -13.66
C ARG A 86 -3.00 27.61 -12.93
N THR A 87 -4.09 27.14 -13.52
CA THR A 87 -4.85 25.98 -12.99
C THR A 87 -4.24 24.65 -13.44
N ALA A 88 -3.77 24.58 -14.69
CA ALA A 88 -3.24 23.36 -15.28
C ALA A 88 -1.92 22.92 -14.66
N ARG A 89 -1.06 23.89 -14.33
CA ARG A 89 0.28 23.62 -13.83
C ARG A 89 0.25 22.89 -12.47
N PRO A 90 -0.48 23.36 -11.44
CA PRO A 90 -0.63 22.63 -10.19
C PRO A 90 -1.26 21.24 -10.34
N ALA A 91 -2.22 21.05 -11.25
CA ALA A 91 -2.84 19.75 -11.49
C ALA A 91 -1.83 18.73 -12.02
N ILE A 92 -0.98 19.13 -12.97
CA ILE A 92 0.10 18.28 -13.48
C ILE A 92 1.21 18.05 -12.45
N ASP A 93 1.57 19.07 -11.68
CA ASP A 93 2.58 18.92 -10.61
C ASP A 93 2.08 17.94 -9.53
N GLY A 94 0.80 18.04 -9.15
CA GLY A 94 0.13 17.10 -8.23
C GLY A 94 0.09 15.67 -8.78
N LEU A 95 -0.23 15.50 -10.07
CA LEU A 95 -0.18 14.20 -10.75
C LEU A 95 1.22 13.58 -10.68
N ARG A 96 2.27 14.38 -10.89
CA ARG A 96 3.67 13.91 -10.81
C ARG A 96 4.08 13.52 -9.40
N ILE A 97 3.63 14.26 -8.39
CA ILE A 97 3.85 13.91 -6.98
C ILE A 97 3.18 12.57 -6.67
N ALA A 98 1.93 12.39 -7.08
CA ALA A 98 1.19 11.16 -6.82
C ALA A 98 1.75 9.95 -7.58
N GLU A 99 2.24 10.14 -8.82
CA GLU A 99 2.99 9.11 -9.54
C GLU A 99 4.21 8.64 -8.73
N ASN A 100 5.00 9.56 -8.20
CA ASN A 100 6.16 9.22 -7.37
C ASN A 100 5.75 8.50 -6.08
N GLY A 101 4.61 8.88 -5.49
CA GLY A 101 4.04 8.16 -4.35
C GLY A 101 3.75 6.69 -4.68
N VAL A 102 3.18 6.42 -5.86
CA VAL A 102 2.95 5.05 -6.34
C VAL A 102 4.26 4.29 -6.51
N HIS A 103 5.30 4.92 -7.10
CA HIS A 103 6.61 4.28 -7.24
C HIS A 103 7.27 3.95 -5.90
N LEU A 104 7.06 4.78 -4.88
CA LEU A 104 7.65 4.62 -3.55
C LEU A 104 6.97 3.52 -2.72
N LEU A 105 5.64 3.46 -2.76
CA LEU A 105 4.85 2.69 -1.78
C LEU A 105 4.16 1.45 -2.36
N CYS A 106 3.91 1.43 -3.68
CA CYS A 106 3.15 0.37 -4.32
C CYS A 106 4.04 -0.68 -5.00
N ALA A 107 3.45 -1.85 -5.26
CA ALA A 107 4.12 -2.96 -5.92
C ALA A 107 4.66 -2.57 -7.32
N PRO A 108 5.84 -3.08 -7.74
CA PRO A 108 6.46 -2.74 -9.01
C PRO A 108 5.60 -2.96 -10.25
N GLY A 109 4.66 -3.91 -10.21
CA GLY A 109 3.72 -4.15 -11.30
C GLY A 109 2.83 -2.95 -11.63
N LEU A 110 2.65 -2.01 -10.69
CA LEU A 110 1.84 -0.81 -10.87
C LEU A 110 2.62 0.37 -11.46
N HIS A 111 3.96 0.32 -11.48
CA HIS A 111 4.82 1.45 -11.89
C HIS A 111 4.62 1.81 -13.35
N THR A 112 4.79 0.85 -14.26
CA THR A 112 4.63 1.06 -15.71
C THR A 112 3.25 1.59 -16.12
N PRO A 113 2.11 1.00 -15.69
CA PRO A 113 0.81 1.52 -16.08
C PRO A 113 0.52 2.90 -15.48
N THR A 114 0.99 3.20 -14.27
CA THR A 114 0.89 4.54 -13.66
C THR A 114 1.63 5.56 -14.51
N THR A 115 2.89 5.31 -14.87
CA THR A 115 3.69 6.21 -15.72
C THR A 115 3.08 6.37 -17.12
N ALA A 116 2.53 5.30 -17.70
CA ALA A 116 1.87 5.39 -18.99
C ALA A 116 0.65 6.31 -18.93
N TYR A 117 -0.17 6.19 -17.87
CA TYR A 117 -1.35 7.02 -17.70
C TYR A 117 -0.98 8.48 -17.39
N ALA A 118 -0.05 8.72 -16.46
CA ALA A 118 0.43 10.06 -16.12
C ALA A 118 1.05 10.78 -17.33
N ARG A 119 1.83 10.05 -18.15
CA ARG A 119 2.41 10.61 -19.39
C ARG A 119 1.33 10.98 -20.40
N ALA A 120 0.32 10.12 -20.59
CA ALA A 120 -0.78 10.39 -21.51
C ALA A 120 -1.57 11.64 -21.08
N LEU A 121 -1.83 11.81 -19.78
CA LEU A 121 -2.47 13.01 -19.23
C LEU A 121 -1.60 14.25 -19.38
N ASN A 122 -0.30 14.17 -19.11
CA ASN A 122 0.60 15.30 -19.31
C ASN A 122 0.68 15.72 -20.79
N GLN A 123 0.72 14.76 -21.71
CA GLN A 123 0.60 15.04 -23.14
C GLN A 123 -0.74 15.68 -23.46
N ALA A 124 -1.82 15.18 -22.88
CA ALA A 124 -3.15 15.71 -23.11
C ALA A 124 -3.35 17.15 -22.59
N VAL A 125 -2.68 17.52 -21.50
CA VAL A 125 -2.77 18.89 -20.99
C VAL A 125 -1.95 19.84 -21.89
N TRP A 126 -0.72 19.49 -22.26
CA TRP A 126 0.19 20.47 -22.86
C TRP A 126 0.26 20.46 -24.39
N GLN A 127 -0.02 19.33 -25.04
CA GLN A 127 0.19 19.16 -26.48
C GLN A 127 -1.11 19.35 -27.25
N GLU A 128 -1.05 20.00 -28.40
CA GLU A 128 -2.17 20.05 -29.35
C GLU A 128 -2.61 18.65 -29.77
N HIS A 129 -3.91 18.52 -30.03
CA HIS A 129 -4.55 17.23 -30.27
C HIS A 129 -5.02 17.11 -31.71
N GLY A 130 -4.83 15.93 -32.29
CA GLY A 130 -5.48 15.54 -33.54
C GLY A 130 -6.98 15.25 -33.36
N GLU A 131 -7.62 14.72 -34.40
CA GLU A 131 -9.09 14.56 -34.49
C GLU A 131 -9.71 13.65 -33.42
N ALA A 132 -8.95 12.72 -32.84
CA ALA A 132 -9.47 11.81 -31.82
C ALA A 132 -9.88 12.56 -30.55
N SER A 133 -10.96 12.12 -29.91
CA SER A 133 -11.40 12.70 -28.64
C SER A 133 -10.39 12.43 -27.52
N LEU A 134 -10.39 13.28 -26.50
CA LEU A 134 -9.57 13.07 -25.29
C LEU A 134 -9.86 11.71 -24.65
N ALA A 135 -11.13 11.35 -24.55
CA ALA A 135 -11.58 10.08 -23.97
C ALA A 135 -11.01 8.88 -24.74
N GLU A 136 -11.09 8.86 -26.07
CA GLU A 136 -10.55 7.76 -26.89
C GLU A 136 -9.05 7.55 -26.69
N ARG A 137 -8.28 8.63 -26.48
CA ARG A 137 -6.84 8.54 -26.22
C ARG A 137 -6.52 8.01 -24.82
N LEU A 138 -7.29 8.43 -23.81
CA LEU A 138 -7.01 8.11 -22.41
C LEU A 138 -7.60 6.76 -21.97
N GLU A 139 -8.71 6.33 -22.56
CA GLU A 139 -9.43 5.14 -22.13
C GLU A 139 -8.55 3.86 -22.10
N PRO A 140 -7.72 3.57 -23.14
CA PRO A 140 -6.90 2.36 -23.13
C PRO A 140 -5.87 2.33 -21.98
N VAL A 141 -5.27 3.48 -21.66
CA VAL A 141 -4.28 3.59 -20.58
C VAL A 141 -4.94 3.60 -19.20
N LYS A 142 -6.11 4.25 -19.08
CA LYS A 142 -6.93 4.29 -17.85
C LYS A 142 -7.42 2.91 -17.47
N VAL A 143 -8.01 2.16 -18.41
CA VAL A 143 -8.48 0.79 -18.19
C VAL A 143 -7.33 -0.13 -17.77
N LYS A 144 -6.19 -0.04 -18.46
CA LYS A 144 -5.01 -0.83 -18.11
C LYS A 144 -4.50 -0.54 -16.69
N PHE A 145 -4.43 0.74 -16.32
CA PHE A 145 -4.06 1.14 -14.97
C PHE A 145 -5.03 0.60 -13.92
N LEU A 146 -6.34 0.81 -14.09
CA LEU A 146 -7.36 0.36 -13.12
C LEU A 146 -7.37 -1.17 -12.98
N ALA A 147 -7.19 -1.91 -14.06
CA ALA A 147 -7.11 -3.37 -14.04
C ALA A 147 -5.87 -3.90 -13.28
N VAL A 148 -4.74 -3.20 -13.38
CA VAL A 148 -3.53 -3.56 -12.61
C VAL A 148 -3.68 -3.12 -11.15
N ALA A 149 -4.15 -1.90 -10.89
CA ALA A 149 -4.40 -1.40 -9.55
C ALA A 149 -5.33 -2.33 -8.76
N ARG A 150 -6.44 -2.77 -9.36
CA ARG A 150 -7.36 -3.73 -8.72
C ARG A 150 -6.67 -5.04 -8.33
N ARG A 151 -5.81 -5.59 -9.18
CA ARG A 151 -5.08 -6.84 -8.91
C ARG A 151 -3.98 -6.68 -7.87
N SER A 152 -3.38 -5.50 -7.77
CA SER A 152 -2.31 -5.22 -6.79
C SER A 152 -2.83 -4.95 -5.38
N LEU A 153 -4.12 -4.65 -5.22
CA LEU A 153 -4.75 -4.29 -3.94
C LEU A 153 -5.61 -5.42 -3.34
N THR A 154 -5.83 -6.50 -4.08
CA THR A 154 -6.43 -7.77 -3.61
C THR A 154 -5.37 -8.68 -3.03
#